data_AF-A0AAD5FVE8-F1
#
_entry.id   AF-A0AAD5FVE8-F1
#
_cell.length_a   1.000
_cell.length_b   1.000
_cell.length_c   1.000
_cell.angle_alpha   90.00
_cell.angle_beta   90.00
_cell.angle_gamma   90.00
#
_symmetry.space_group_name_H-M   'P 1'
#
loop_
_entity.id
_entity.type
_entity.pdbx_description
1 polymer ?
#
loop_
_entity_poly.entity_id
_entity_poly.type
_entity_poly.pdbx_seq_one_letter_code
_entity_poly.pdbx_strand_id
1 'polypeptide(L)'
;MELGMNMKDEEKLYKRNGILYSTIMSPPENLDALKNLEAREDDVMLVAYPKCGCNWMVGVLRKIMSTCGYTLPEGPPLIEFHSPEVQK
;
A
#
# COMPACT_ATOMS: atom_id res chain seq x y z
N MET A 1 -6.56 -11.31 -8.95
CA MET A 1 -7.81 -10.94 -9.67
C MET A 1 -8.83 -12.06 -9.63
N GLU A 2 -8.43 -13.30 -9.89
CA GLU A 2 -9.31 -14.48 -9.89
C GLU A 2 -10.08 -14.69 -8.57
N LEU A 3 -9.41 -14.54 -7.41
CA LEU A 3 -10.06 -14.56 -6.09
C LEU A 3 -11.23 -13.56 -5.97
N GLY A 4 -11.05 -12.33 -6.49
CA GLY A 4 -12.08 -11.30 -6.45
C GLY A 4 -13.23 -11.55 -7.45
N MET A 5 -13.02 -12.37 -8.47
CA MET A 5 -14.09 -12.75 -9.40
C MET A 5 -15.02 -13.81 -8.80
N ASN A 6 -14.51 -14.62 -7.87
CA ASN A 6 -15.23 -15.72 -7.23
C ASN A 6 -15.86 -15.36 -5.87
N MET A 7 -15.60 -14.16 -5.34
CA MET A 7 -16.22 -13.64 -4.11
C MET A 7 -17.52 -12.90 -4.40
N LYS A 8 -18.47 -12.95 -3.46
CA LYS A 8 -19.65 -12.09 -3.48
C LYS A 8 -19.24 -10.64 -3.26
N ASP A 9 -20.03 -9.69 -3.78
CA ASP A 9 -19.69 -8.27 -3.68
C ASP A 9 -19.61 -7.78 -2.22
N GLU A 10 -20.46 -8.31 -1.34
CA GLU A 10 -20.48 -7.95 0.08
C GLU A 10 -19.23 -8.44 0.83
N GLU A 11 -18.56 -9.46 0.32
CA GLU A 11 -17.36 -10.05 0.95
C GLU A 11 -16.09 -9.31 0.51
N LYS A 12 -16.13 -8.60 -0.63
CA LYS A 12 -14.95 -7.91 -1.21
C LYS A 12 -14.48 -6.73 -0.37
N LEU A 13 -15.35 -6.20 0.47
CA LEU A 13 -15.10 -5.03 1.29
C LEU A 13 -15.38 -5.30 2.76
N TYR A 14 -14.62 -4.68 3.64
CA TYR A 14 -14.91 -4.62 5.07
C TYR A 14 -14.80 -3.19 5.58
N LYS A 15 -15.44 -2.91 6.72
CA LYS A 15 -15.45 -1.59 7.35
C LYS A 15 -14.47 -1.55 8.53
N ARG A 16 -13.60 -0.56 8.56
CA ARG A 16 -12.66 -0.28 9.67
C ARG A 16 -12.71 1.19 9.99
N ASN A 17 -13.02 1.53 11.25
CA ASN A 17 -13.13 2.92 11.73
C ASN A 17 -14.00 3.83 10.85
N GLY A 18 -15.07 3.29 10.26
CA GLY A 18 -15.95 4.07 9.37
C GLY A 18 -15.62 3.97 7.88
N ILE A 19 -14.42 3.51 7.49
CA ILE A 19 -13.91 3.50 6.12
C ILE A 19 -14.01 2.09 5.52
N LEU A 20 -14.30 2.00 4.21
CA LEU A 20 -14.34 0.74 3.47
C LEU A 20 -12.96 0.41 2.90
N TYR A 21 -12.52 -0.83 3.13
CA TYR A 21 -11.25 -1.38 2.64
C TYR A 21 -11.47 -2.66 1.84
N SER A 22 -10.56 -2.98 0.93
CA SER A 22 -10.59 -4.24 0.18
C SER A 22 -10.12 -5.40 1.05
N THR A 23 -10.94 -6.43 1.17
CA THR A 23 -10.60 -7.67 1.87
C THR A 23 -9.41 -8.39 1.25
N ILE A 24 -9.20 -8.24 -0.06
CA ILE A 24 -8.11 -8.93 -0.79
C ILE A 24 -6.84 -8.08 -0.81
N MET A 25 -6.96 -6.80 -1.13
CA MET A 25 -5.78 -5.95 -1.33
C MET A 25 -5.23 -5.42 0.00
N SER A 26 -6.09 -5.19 1.00
CA SER A 26 -5.67 -4.70 2.31
C SER A 26 -6.44 -5.42 3.43
N PRO A 27 -6.16 -6.72 3.67
CA PRO A 27 -6.75 -7.47 4.77
C PRO A 27 -6.60 -6.77 6.13
N PRO A 28 -7.51 -6.99 7.08
CA PRO A 28 -7.44 -6.39 8.41
C PRO A 28 -6.08 -6.57 9.10
N GLU A 29 -5.47 -7.74 8.94
CA GLU A 29 -4.18 -8.11 9.55
C GLU A 29 -3.04 -7.22 9.05
N ASN A 30 -3.05 -6.87 7.75
CA ASN A 30 -2.07 -5.94 7.19
C ASN A 30 -2.20 -4.56 7.84
N LEU A 31 -3.44 -4.06 7.99
CA LEU A 31 -3.68 -2.77 8.62
C LEU A 31 -3.43 -2.78 10.14
N ASP A 32 -3.47 -3.94 10.79
CA ASP A 32 -3.09 -4.09 12.19
C ASP A 32 -1.57 -4.10 12.38
N ALA A 33 -0.84 -4.77 11.49
CA ALA A 33 0.62 -4.77 11.52
C ALA A 33 1.22 -3.38 11.25
N LEU A 34 0.61 -2.58 10.36
CA LEU A 34 1.04 -1.19 10.11
C LEU A 34 1.05 -0.30 11.35
N LYS A 35 0.30 -0.62 12.42
CA LYS A 35 0.30 0.17 13.66
C LYS A 35 1.66 0.17 14.36
N ASN A 36 2.48 -0.84 14.09
CA ASN A 36 3.81 -1.00 14.66
C ASN A 36 4.92 -0.65 13.66
N LEU A 37 4.58 -0.18 12.46
CA LEU A 37 5.57 0.25 11.47
C LEU A 37 6.28 1.50 11.99
N GLU A 38 7.60 1.42 12.12
CA GLU A 38 8.45 2.54 12.50
C GLU A 38 9.10 3.16 11.25
N ALA A 39 8.77 4.42 10.98
CA ALA A 39 9.39 5.17 9.90
C ALA A 39 10.80 5.65 10.30
N ARG A 40 11.70 5.71 9.33
CA ARG A 40 13.01 6.33 9.46
C ARG A 40 12.91 7.83 9.19
N GLU A 41 13.87 8.59 9.70
CA GLU A 41 13.89 10.06 9.53
C GLU A 41 13.94 10.50 8.05
N ASP A 42 14.49 9.67 7.18
CA ASP A 42 14.66 9.93 5.74
C ASP A 42 13.61 9.26 4.85
N ASP A 43 12.58 8.63 5.43
CA ASP A 43 11.50 8.02 4.66
C ASP A 43 10.61 9.06 4.00
N VAL A 44 10.24 8.81 2.74
CA VAL A 44 9.32 9.64 1.96
C VAL A 44 8.02 8.87 1.73
N MET A 45 6.91 9.37 2.28
CA MET A 45 5.60 8.75 2.14
C MET A 45 4.77 9.43 1.04
N LEU A 46 4.39 8.68 0.01
CA LEU A 46 3.42 9.12 -1.01
C LEU A 46 2.02 8.65 -0.62
N VAL A 47 1.15 9.61 -0.28
CA VAL A 47 -0.25 9.34 0.11
C VAL A 47 -1.19 9.88 -0.95
N ALA A 48 -2.15 9.07 -1.40
CA ALA A 48 -3.16 9.47 -2.34
C ALA A 48 -4.44 8.66 -2.15
N TYR A 49 -5.60 9.31 -2.34
CA TYR A 49 -6.85 8.58 -2.48
C TYR A 49 -6.82 7.73 -3.77
N PRO A 50 -7.47 6.55 -3.81
CA PRO A 50 -7.47 5.70 -4.99
C PRO A 50 -7.83 6.47 -6.26
N LYS A 51 -7.05 6.21 -7.32
CA LYS A 51 -7.19 6.81 -8.67
C LYS A 51 -6.77 8.28 -8.81
N CYS A 52 -6.18 8.91 -7.78
CA CYS A 52 -5.61 10.27 -7.86
C CYS A 52 -4.18 10.33 -8.44
N GLY A 53 -3.83 9.44 -9.38
CA GLY A 53 -2.52 9.49 -10.05
C GLY A 53 -1.32 8.92 -9.28
N CYS A 54 -1.55 8.10 -8.24
CA CYS A 54 -0.48 7.49 -7.42
C CYS A 54 0.62 6.81 -8.27
N ASN A 55 0.24 6.00 -9.28
CA ASN A 55 1.20 5.33 -10.16
C ASN A 55 2.12 6.31 -10.92
N TRP A 56 1.59 7.45 -11.36
CA TRP A 56 2.38 8.46 -12.05
C TRP A 56 3.37 9.13 -11.10
N MET A 57 2.93 9.49 -9.90
CA MET A 57 3.79 10.08 -8.87
C MET A 57 4.88 9.12 -8.38
N VAL A 58 4.61 7.82 -8.27
CA VAL A 58 5.64 6.80 -8.04
C VAL A 58 6.73 6.88 -9.12
N GLY A 59 6.36 6.97 -10.40
CA GLY A 59 7.34 7.11 -11.48
C GLY A 59 8.20 8.36 -11.37
N VAL A 60 7.62 9.49 -10.96
CA VAL A 60 8.35 10.75 -10.72
C VAL A 60 9.32 10.60 -9.54
N LEU A 61 8.84 10.12 -8.39
CA LEU A 61 9.66 9.92 -7.20
C LEU A 61 10.81 8.97 -7.46
N ARG A 62 10.57 7.86 -8.17
CA ARG A 62 11.63 6.91 -8.52
C ARG A 62 12.74 7.58 -9.33
N LYS A 63 12.39 8.43 -10.29
CA LYS A 63 13.39 9.17 -11.08
C LYS A 63 14.21 10.11 -10.20
N ILE A 64 13.57 10.88 -9.32
CA ILE A 64 14.25 11.80 -8.39
C ILE A 64 15.21 11.02 -7.49
N MET A 65 14.73 9.95 -6.85
CA MET A 65 15.53 9.14 -5.93
C MET A 65 16.71 8.48 -6.64
N SER A 66 16.53 7.95 -7.85
CA SER A 66 17.63 7.40 -8.63
C SER A 66 18.67 8.47 -9.02
N THR A 67 18.26 9.70 -9.36
CA THR A 67 19.17 10.81 -9.62
C THR A 67 19.95 11.23 -8.36
N CYS A 68 19.35 11.12 -7.18
CA CYS A 68 20.01 11.35 -5.90
C CYS A 68 20.90 10.18 -5.44
N GLY A 69 21.03 9.11 -6.22
CA GLY A 69 21.90 7.97 -5.92
C GLY A 69 21.29 6.87 -5.06
N TYR A 70 19.97 6.89 -4.83
CA TYR A 70 19.28 5.84 -4.09
C TYR A 70 19.01 4.61 -4.96
N THR A 71 19.28 3.42 -4.41
CA THR A 71 18.86 2.14 -4.97
C THR A 71 17.41 1.85 -4.57
N LEU A 72 16.54 1.60 -5.55
CA LEU A 72 15.11 1.40 -5.33
C LEU A 72 14.71 -0.04 -5.57
N PRO A 73 13.76 -0.60 -4.79
CA PRO A 73 13.20 -1.92 -5.04
C PRO A 73 12.42 -1.95 -6.38
N GLU A 74 12.24 -3.16 -6.92
CA GLU A 74 11.66 -3.35 -8.25
C GLU A 74 10.19 -2.87 -8.32
N GLY A 75 9.42 -3.02 -7.23
CA GLY A 75 8.01 -2.60 -7.11
C GLY A 75 7.77 -1.39 -6.19
N PRO A 76 6.61 -0.71 -6.32
CA PRO A 76 6.22 0.32 -5.36
C PRO A 76 5.93 -0.32 -3.98
N PRO A 77 6.51 0.19 -2.88
CA PRO A 77 6.20 -0.30 -1.54
C PRO A 77 4.81 0.23 -1.12
N LEU A 78 3.77 -0.49 -1.52
CA LEU A 78 2.38 -0.18 -1.13
C LEU A 78 2.14 -0.80 0.25
N ILE A 79 2.46 -0.04 1.29
CA ILE A 79 2.52 -0.54 2.67
C ILE A 79 1.24 -1.28 3.08
N GLU A 80 0.05 -0.82 2.68
CA GLU A 80 -1.24 -1.44 3.02
C GLU A 80 -1.48 -2.82 2.38
N PHE A 81 -0.72 -3.18 1.35
CA PHE A 81 -0.92 -4.39 0.55
C PHE A 81 0.10 -5.49 0.87
N HIS A 82 1.12 -5.18 1.66
CA HIS A 82 2.14 -6.13 2.05
C HIS A 82 1.68 -6.98 3.23
N SER A 83 2.18 -8.23 3.31
CA SER A 83 1.84 -9.13 4.41
C SER A 83 2.36 -8.58 5.75
N PRO A 84 1.75 -8.99 6.87
CA PRO A 84 2.13 -8.51 8.20
C PRO A 84 3.62 -8.67 8.54
N GLU A 85 4.30 -9.64 7.95
CA GLU A 85 5.73 -9.90 8.17
C GLU A 85 6.64 -8.86 7.51
N VAL A 86 6.21 -8.29 6.38
CA VAL A 86 6.97 -7.27 5.64
C VAL A 86 6.73 -5.86 6.22
N GLN A 87 5.70 -5.71 7.03
CA GLN A 87 5.31 -4.43 7.65
C GLN A 87 5.89 -4.25 9.07
N LYS A 88 6.60 -5.24 9.60
CA LYS A 88 7.27 -5.21 10.92
C LYS A 88 8.70 -4.70 10.83
#